data_AF-D6BWV3-F1
#
_entry.id   AF-D6BWV3-F1
#
_cell.length_a   1.000
_cell.length_b   1.000
_cell.length_c   1.000
_cell.angle_alpha   90.00
_cell.angle_beta   90.00
_cell.angle_gamma   90.00
#
_symmetry.space_group_name_H-M   'P 1'
#
loop_
_entity.id
_entity.type
_entity.pdbx_description
1 polymer ?
#
loop_
_entity_poly.entity_id
_entity_poly.type
_entity_poly.pdbx_seq_one_letter_code
_entity_poly.pdbx_strand_id
1 'polypeptide(L)'
;NYKHSSPFRETNYQPEFFVDIPLHFEDYKFLNNLRVGILHESNGKGDENLESRSWNRIYASSVFLYQRFLFVPRIWYRIPENSEDDDNPEITHYMGNFDINMGYLGNDYFINLMLRNNLDFHDNKGAVQVDIGYDIFDNGIYWYLQYFN
;
A
#
# COMPACT_ATOMS: atom_id res chain seq x y z
N ASN A 1 23.45 14.30 7.34
CA ASN A 1 22.26 14.90 8.00
C ASN A 1 22.43 15.28 9.47
N TYR A 2 23.45 14.79 10.21
CA TYR A 2 23.68 15.23 11.61
C TYR A 2 23.88 16.75 11.74
N LYS A 3 24.54 17.38 10.74
CA LYS A 3 24.71 18.84 10.65
C LYS A 3 23.40 19.65 10.62
N HIS A 4 22.26 19.01 10.31
CA HIS A 4 20.94 19.64 10.28
C HIS A 4 20.04 19.16 11.43
N SER A 5 20.60 18.55 12.47
CA SER A 5 19.87 18.01 13.62
C SER A 5 18.97 16.80 13.29
N SER A 6 19.28 16.07 12.21
CA SER A 6 18.57 14.84 11.82
C SER A 6 17.05 14.99 11.78
N PRO A 7 16.51 15.98 11.05
CA PRO A 7 15.08 16.21 11.01
C PRO A 7 14.38 15.10 10.21
N PHE A 8 13.15 14.78 10.59
CA PHE A 8 12.28 13.97 9.75
C PHE A 8 11.94 14.77 8.49
N ARG A 9 12.23 14.19 7.32
CA ARG A 9 11.86 14.82 6.04
C ARG A 9 10.36 14.68 5.77
N GLU A 10 9.83 13.50 6.06
CA GLU A 10 8.46 13.10 5.71
C GLU A 10 7.98 12.01 6.67
N THR A 11 6.70 12.08 7.03
CA THR A 11 5.98 11.03 7.75
C THR A 11 4.58 10.96 7.16
N ASN A 12 4.12 9.77 6.75
CA ASN A 12 2.77 9.58 6.27
C ASN A 12 1.94 8.84 7.32
N TYR A 13 0.77 9.38 7.64
CA TYR A 13 -0.21 8.82 8.56
C TYR A 13 -1.36 8.25 7.73
N GLN A 14 -1.69 6.97 7.95
CA GLN A 14 -2.67 6.23 7.14
C GLN A 14 -3.77 5.57 8.02
N PRO A 15 -4.62 6.34 8.72
CA PRO A 15 -5.72 5.75 9.50
C PRO A 15 -6.81 5.16 8.60
N GLU A 16 -7.38 4.04 9.03
CA GLU A 16 -8.33 3.24 8.25
C GLU A 16 -9.52 2.80 9.10
N PHE A 17 -10.71 2.78 8.51
CA PHE A 17 -11.86 2.06 9.04
C PHE A 17 -12.35 1.07 7.98
N PHE A 18 -12.46 -0.20 8.34
CA PHE A 18 -12.77 -1.27 7.40
C PHE A 18 -13.68 -2.34 8.00
N VAL A 19 -14.33 -3.08 7.12
CA VAL A 19 -15.00 -4.34 7.42
C VAL A 19 -14.29 -5.44 6.65
N ASP A 20 -13.91 -6.51 7.36
CA ASP A 20 -13.30 -7.70 6.79
C ASP A 20 -14.30 -8.84 6.88
N ILE A 21 -14.65 -9.42 5.73
CA ILE A 21 -15.66 -10.47 5.59
C ILE A 21 -14.91 -11.75 5.21
N PRO A 22 -14.75 -12.71 6.14
CA PRO A 22 -14.20 -14.02 5.82
C PRO A 22 -15.09 -14.73 4.79
N LEU A 23 -14.47 -15.31 3.77
CA LEU A 23 -15.17 -16.05 2.71
C LEU A 23 -14.83 -17.53 2.81
N HIS A 24 -15.85 -18.38 2.81
CA HIS A 24 -15.71 -19.83 2.90
C HIS A 24 -16.51 -20.48 1.78
N PHE A 25 -15.86 -20.67 0.63
CA PHE A 25 -16.42 -21.39 -0.50
C PHE A 25 -15.75 -22.75 -0.62
N GLU A 26 -16.54 -23.82 -0.75
CA GLU A 26 -16.01 -25.19 -0.87
C GLU A 26 -15.12 -25.36 -2.10
N ASP A 27 -15.53 -24.77 -3.23
CA ASP A 27 -14.81 -24.85 -4.51
C ASP A 27 -13.67 -23.84 -4.65
N TYR A 28 -13.67 -22.76 -3.84
CA TYR A 28 -12.72 -21.65 -3.94
C TYR A 28 -12.01 -21.39 -2.61
N LYS A 29 -11.41 -22.44 -2.05
CA LYS A 29 -10.67 -22.37 -0.77
C LYS A 29 -9.50 -21.39 -0.76
N PHE A 30 -9.04 -20.98 -1.93
CA PHE A 30 -7.98 -19.99 -2.06
C PHE A 30 -8.45 -18.56 -1.77
N LEU A 31 -9.76 -18.28 -1.89
CA LEU A 31 -10.32 -16.97 -1.60
C LEU A 31 -10.57 -16.87 -0.08
N ASN A 32 -9.77 -16.07 0.61
CA ASN A 32 -9.78 -16.01 2.07
C ASN A 32 -10.80 -15.01 2.61
N ASN A 33 -10.87 -13.81 2.02
CA ASN A 33 -11.76 -12.75 2.51
C ASN A 33 -12.09 -11.71 1.43
N LEU A 34 -13.09 -10.89 1.74
CA LEU A 34 -13.30 -9.59 1.10
C LEU A 34 -13.22 -8.51 2.19
N ARG A 35 -12.33 -7.54 1.99
CA ARG A 35 -12.22 -6.36 2.82
C ARG A 35 -12.67 -5.13 2.05
N VAL A 36 -13.46 -4.29 2.70
CA VAL A 36 -13.86 -2.96 2.20
C VAL A 36 -13.61 -1.93 3.28
N GLY A 37 -13.14 -0.75 2.91
CA GLY A 37 -12.83 0.28 3.90
C GLY A 37 -12.71 1.69 3.35
N ILE A 38 -12.64 2.64 4.28
CA ILE A 38 -12.24 4.03 4.06
C ILE A 38 -10.83 4.22 4.61
N LEU A 39 -9.98 4.91 3.86
CA LEU A 39 -8.58 5.14 4.15
C LEU A 39 -8.26 6.60 3.93
N HIS A 40 -7.87 7.28 5.00
CA HIS A 40 -7.28 8.61 4.91
C HIS A 40 -5.76 8.47 4.89
N GLU A 41 -5.08 9.25 4.07
CA GLU A 41 -3.62 9.35 4.07
C GLU A 41 -3.22 10.81 4.02
N SER A 42 -2.37 11.23 4.95
CA SER A 42 -1.81 12.58 4.97
C SER A 42 -0.41 12.60 5.58
N ASN A 43 0.35 13.65 5.30
CA ASN A 43 1.69 13.81 5.86
C ASN A 43 1.76 14.68 7.13
N GLY A 44 0.64 15.28 7.55
CA GLY A 44 0.55 16.09 8.76
C GLY A 44 1.33 17.40 8.71
N LYS A 45 1.74 17.87 7.52
CA LYS A 45 2.38 19.17 7.34
C LYS A 45 1.35 20.26 7.11
N GLY A 46 1.70 21.50 7.48
CA GLY A 46 0.89 22.68 7.17
C GLY A 46 1.08 23.15 5.73
N ASP A 47 0.11 23.90 5.21
CA ASP A 47 0.11 24.41 3.84
C ASP A 47 1.02 25.65 3.63
N GLU A 48 1.58 26.21 4.70
CA GLU A 48 2.40 27.45 4.65
C GLU A 48 3.56 27.39 3.65
N ASN A 49 4.08 26.20 3.34
CA ASN A 49 5.16 25.97 2.39
C ASN A 49 4.76 25.08 1.19
N LEU A 50 3.47 24.88 0.94
CA LEU A 50 2.94 23.97 -0.10
C LEU A 50 3.46 22.53 0.04
N GLU A 51 3.78 22.11 1.26
CA GLU A 51 4.25 20.76 1.59
C GLU A 51 3.12 19.84 2.08
N SER A 52 1.92 20.39 2.34
CA SER A 52 0.75 19.58 2.72
C SER A 52 0.44 18.57 1.63
N ARG A 53 0.23 17.31 2.01
CA ARG A 53 -0.23 16.25 1.12
C ARG A 53 -1.29 15.44 1.84
N SER A 54 -2.44 15.28 1.20
CA SER A 54 -3.54 14.49 1.74
C SER A 54 -4.48 13.98 0.65
N TRP A 55 -5.14 12.86 0.93
CA TRP A 55 -6.20 12.32 0.09
C TRP A 55 -7.01 11.29 0.86
N ASN A 56 -8.25 11.08 0.42
CA ASN A 56 -9.19 10.14 1.01
C ASN A 56 -9.60 9.08 -0.02
N ARG A 57 -9.73 7.83 0.41
CA ARG A 57 -10.09 6.69 -0.46
C ARG A 57 -11.16 5.82 0.16
N ILE A 58 -12.07 5.31 -0.67
CA ILE A 58 -12.74 4.04 -0.41
C ILE A 58 -11.99 2.94 -1.16
N TYR A 59 -11.90 1.75 -0.61
CA TYR A 59 -11.20 0.65 -1.26
C TYR A 59 -11.88 -0.70 -1.02
N ALA A 60 -11.53 -1.64 -1.89
CA ALA A 60 -11.81 -3.06 -1.75
C ALA A 60 -10.53 -3.85 -1.96
N SER A 61 -10.30 -4.87 -1.15
CA SER A 61 -9.19 -5.81 -1.32
C SER A 61 -9.63 -7.21 -0.96
N SER A 62 -8.93 -8.21 -1.49
CA SER A 62 -9.19 -9.61 -1.19
C SER A 62 -7.89 -10.34 -1.03
N VAL A 63 -7.81 -11.26 -0.08
CA VAL A 63 -6.64 -12.10 0.11
C VAL A 63 -6.88 -13.44 -0.59
N PHE A 64 -5.96 -13.80 -1.47
CA PHE A 64 -5.92 -15.09 -2.14
C PHE A 64 -4.72 -15.87 -1.60
N LEU A 65 -4.96 -17.03 -1.00
CA LEU A 65 -3.94 -17.89 -0.42
C LEU A 65 -3.96 -19.25 -1.12
N TYR A 66 -2.82 -19.62 -1.69
CA TYR A 66 -2.66 -20.96 -2.27
C TYR A 66 -1.32 -21.56 -1.84
N GLN A 67 -1.39 -22.56 -0.96
CA GLN A 67 -0.22 -23.15 -0.31
C GLN A 67 0.60 -22.06 0.42
N ARG A 68 1.77 -21.70 -0.13
CA ARG A 68 2.69 -20.68 0.39
C ARG A 68 2.62 -19.36 -0.37
N PHE A 69 1.78 -19.28 -1.39
CA PHE A 69 1.61 -18.08 -2.20
C PHE A 69 0.48 -17.22 -1.65
N LEU A 70 0.74 -15.92 -1.61
CA LEU A 70 -0.17 -14.86 -1.24
C LEU A 70 -0.37 -13.94 -2.45
N PHE A 71 -1.61 -13.61 -2.76
CA PHE A 71 -1.95 -12.62 -3.78
C PHE A 71 -3.04 -11.71 -3.21
N VAL A 72 -2.77 -10.40 -3.17
CA VAL A 72 -3.65 -9.40 -2.56
C VAL A 72 -3.84 -8.25 -3.54
N PRO A 73 -4.83 -8.34 -4.44
CA PRO A 73 -5.26 -7.20 -5.22
C PRO A 73 -6.03 -6.24 -4.33
N ARG A 74 -5.80 -4.96 -4.54
CA ARG A 74 -6.57 -3.88 -3.93
C ARG A 74 -6.90 -2.85 -4.99
N ILE A 75 -8.16 -2.46 -5.03
CA ILE A 75 -8.65 -1.35 -5.86
C ILE A 75 -9.17 -0.25 -4.94
N TRP A 76 -9.05 0.99 -5.36
CA TRP A 76 -9.60 2.12 -4.63
C TRP A 76 -10.19 3.17 -5.56
N TYR A 77 -11.05 3.98 -4.97
CA TYR A 77 -11.57 5.20 -5.56
C TYR A 77 -11.23 6.37 -4.65
N ARG A 78 -10.58 7.40 -5.22
CA ARG A 78 -10.30 8.66 -4.53
C ARG A 78 -11.63 9.39 -4.28
N ILE A 79 -11.92 9.71 -3.03
CA ILE A 79 -13.03 10.58 -2.65
C ILE A 79 -12.65 12.01 -3.08
N PRO A 80 -13.44 12.66 -3.95
CA PRO A 80 -13.12 14.01 -4.41
C PRO A 80 -13.10 15.03 -3.27
N GLU A 81 -12.18 15.97 -3.35
CA GLU A 81 -12.02 17.11 -2.45
C GLU A 81 -12.38 18.40 -3.20
N ASN A 82 -12.71 19.47 -2.47
CA ASN A 82 -12.91 20.78 -3.11
C ASN A 82 -11.59 21.21 -3.75
N SER A 83 -11.65 21.83 -4.94
CA SER A 83 -10.43 22.27 -5.64
C SER A 83 -9.61 23.31 -4.88
N GLU A 84 -10.24 24.06 -3.97
CA GLU A 84 -9.56 25.04 -3.11
C GLU A 84 -8.81 24.36 -1.94
N ASP A 85 -9.18 23.12 -1.59
CA ASP A 85 -8.64 22.36 -0.46
C ASP A 85 -7.84 21.11 -0.92
N ASP A 86 -7.60 20.95 -2.23
CA ASP A 86 -6.96 19.75 -2.79
C ASP A 86 -5.42 19.92 -2.84
N ASP A 87 -4.75 19.36 -1.84
CA ASP A 87 -3.29 19.38 -1.67
C ASP A 87 -2.51 18.72 -2.84
N ASN A 88 -3.15 17.80 -3.56
CA ASN A 88 -2.52 17.02 -4.62
C ASN A 88 -3.53 16.54 -5.66
N PRO A 89 -4.02 17.44 -6.55
CA PRO A 89 -5.11 17.14 -7.48
C PRO A 89 -4.80 15.98 -8.44
N GLU A 90 -3.55 15.89 -8.85
CA GLU A 90 -3.06 14.88 -9.81
C GLU A 90 -2.56 13.59 -9.13
N ILE A 91 -2.84 13.36 -7.84
CA ILE A 91 -2.29 12.19 -7.12
C ILE A 91 -2.68 10.85 -7.78
N THR A 92 -3.86 10.76 -8.37
CA THR A 92 -4.34 9.55 -9.07
C THR A 92 -3.56 9.27 -10.34
N HIS A 93 -2.96 10.28 -10.97
CA HIS A 93 -2.05 10.08 -12.10
C HIS A 93 -0.80 9.32 -11.68
N TYR A 94 -0.28 9.51 -10.46
CA TYR A 94 0.92 8.80 -9.98
C TYR A 94 0.58 7.49 -9.27
N MET A 95 -0.48 7.50 -8.46
CA MET A 95 -0.84 6.37 -7.62
C MET A 95 -1.75 5.37 -8.35
N GLY A 96 -2.47 5.78 -9.38
CA GLY A 96 -3.49 4.96 -10.01
C GLY A 96 -4.68 4.68 -9.09
N ASN A 97 -5.39 3.60 -9.42
CA ASN A 97 -6.61 3.16 -8.72
C ASN A 97 -6.52 1.72 -8.21
N PHE A 98 -5.33 1.10 -8.27
CA PHE A 98 -5.12 -0.25 -7.79
C PHE A 98 -3.64 -0.53 -7.49
N ASP A 99 -3.41 -1.49 -6.62
CA ASP A 99 -2.13 -2.17 -6.45
C ASP A 99 -2.36 -3.66 -6.22
N ILE A 100 -1.26 -4.40 -6.36
CA ILE A 100 -1.23 -5.84 -6.18
C ILE A 100 -0.02 -6.16 -5.31
N ASN A 101 -0.23 -6.91 -4.23
CA ASN A 101 0.86 -7.54 -3.49
C ASN A 101 0.89 -9.04 -3.79
N MET A 102 2.08 -9.56 -4.09
CA MET A 102 2.36 -10.97 -4.33
C MET A 102 3.43 -11.44 -3.37
N GLY A 103 3.12 -12.44 -2.55
CA GLY A 103 4.02 -12.97 -1.54
C GLY A 103 4.31 -14.45 -1.71
N TYR A 104 5.50 -14.88 -1.30
CA TYR A 104 5.83 -16.27 -1.05
C TYR A 104 6.34 -16.42 0.39
N LEU A 105 5.69 -17.31 1.15
CA LEU A 105 5.99 -17.60 2.55
C LEU A 105 6.77 -18.92 2.65
N GLY A 106 8.10 -18.81 2.63
CA GLY A 106 9.02 -19.91 2.92
C GLY A 106 8.90 -20.38 4.38
N ASN A 107 9.77 -21.29 4.80
CA ASN A 107 9.82 -21.69 6.22
C ASN A 107 10.40 -20.57 7.07
N ASP A 108 11.59 -20.10 6.69
CA ASP A 108 12.36 -19.13 7.48
C ASP A 108 12.56 -17.81 6.71
N TYR A 109 11.83 -17.63 5.60
CA TYR A 109 11.95 -16.44 4.76
C TYR A 109 10.65 -16.07 4.08
N PHE A 110 10.54 -14.82 3.66
CA PHE A 110 9.48 -14.35 2.77
C PHE A 110 10.04 -13.49 1.65
N ILE A 111 9.31 -13.46 0.55
CA ILE A 111 9.51 -12.52 -0.56
C ILE A 111 8.15 -11.85 -0.80
N ASN A 112 8.12 -10.54 -0.91
CA ASN A 112 6.94 -9.77 -1.30
C ASN A 112 7.26 -8.87 -2.51
N LEU A 113 6.31 -8.77 -3.43
CA LEU A 113 6.35 -7.90 -4.59
C LEU A 113 5.07 -7.06 -4.60
N MET A 114 5.21 -5.75 -4.44
CA MET A 114 4.14 -4.78 -4.66
C MET A 114 4.27 -4.20 -6.07
N LEU A 115 3.18 -4.22 -6.84
CA LEU A 115 3.06 -3.55 -8.12
C LEU A 115 1.91 -2.56 -8.07
N ARG A 116 2.16 -1.33 -8.52
CA ARG A 116 1.17 -0.27 -8.66
C ARG A 116 1.29 0.35 -10.04
N ASN A 117 0.16 0.69 -10.66
CA ASN A 117 0.15 1.35 -11.95
C ASN A 117 -1.08 2.25 -12.12
N ASN A 118 -0.93 3.33 -12.89
CA ASN A 118 -2.04 4.23 -13.24
C ASN A 118 -2.84 3.77 -14.48
N LEU A 119 -2.35 2.75 -15.22
CA LEU A 119 -2.90 2.25 -16.49
C LEU A 119 -3.04 3.30 -17.59
N ASP A 120 -2.32 4.42 -17.48
CA ASP A 120 -2.25 5.40 -18.55
C ASP A 120 -1.29 4.87 -19.63
N PHE A 121 -1.77 4.70 -20.85
CA PHE A 121 -0.98 4.19 -21.98
C PHE A 121 -0.11 5.25 -22.65
N HIS A 122 -0.30 6.53 -22.33
CA HIS A 122 0.38 7.67 -22.95
C HIS A 122 1.41 8.29 -21.98
N ASP A 123 1.04 8.48 -20.70
CA ASP A 123 1.95 8.94 -19.65
C ASP A 123 1.83 8.05 -18.40
N ASN A 124 2.46 6.88 -18.49
CA ASN A 124 2.36 5.86 -17.46
C ASN A 124 3.18 6.22 -16.20
N LYS A 125 2.57 6.01 -15.04
CA LYS A 125 3.23 6.03 -13.73
C LYS A 125 2.89 4.76 -12.97
N GLY A 126 3.80 4.36 -12.10
CA GLY A 126 3.62 3.21 -11.25
C GLY A 126 4.71 3.13 -10.19
N ALA A 127 4.70 2.04 -9.46
CA ALA A 127 5.74 1.71 -8.52
C ALA A 127 5.93 0.19 -8.46
N VAL A 128 7.15 -0.22 -8.16
CA VAL A 128 7.50 -1.58 -7.79
C VAL A 128 8.22 -1.57 -6.45
N GLN A 129 7.81 -2.45 -5.55
CA GLN A 129 8.54 -2.72 -4.31
C GLN A 129 8.84 -4.20 -4.21
N VAL A 130 10.09 -4.55 -3.90
CA VAL A 130 10.52 -5.91 -3.59
C VAL A 130 11.04 -5.94 -2.18
N ASP A 131 10.44 -6.79 -1.35
CA ASP A 131 10.84 -7.00 0.04
C ASP A 131 11.28 -8.45 0.22
N ILE A 132 12.40 -8.65 0.90
CA ILE A 132 12.93 -9.97 1.23
C ILE A 132 13.27 -9.98 2.71
N GLY A 133 12.71 -10.95 3.44
CA GLY A 133 13.01 -11.17 4.86
C GLY A 133 13.50 -12.58 5.11
N TYR A 134 14.50 -12.76 5.98
CA TYR A 134 14.94 -14.06 6.50
C TYR A 134 14.98 -14.03 8.04
N ASP A 135 14.27 -14.94 8.71
CA ASP A 135 14.30 -15.07 10.17
C ASP A 135 15.67 -15.62 10.59
N ILE A 136 16.42 -14.83 11.36
CA ILE A 136 17.80 -15.15 11.69
C ILE A 136 17.88 -16.12 12.88
N PHE A 137 16.86 -16.12 13.74
CA PHE A 137 16.94 -16.75 15.07
C PHE A 137 15.66 -17.47 15.51
N ASP A 138 14.70 -17.69 14.61
CA ASP A 138 13.38 -18.25 14.90
C ASP A 138 12.65 -17.50 16.03
N ASN A 139 12.89 -16.18 16.12
CA ASN A 139 12.41 -15.34 17.21
C ASN A 139 11.64 -14.11 16.72
N GLY A 140 11.33 -14.05 15.41
CA GLY A 140 10.65 -12.92 14.79
C GLY A 140 11.55 -11.74 14.43
N ILE A 141 12.89 -11.88 14.54
CA ILE A 141 13.86 -10.90 14.03
C ILE A 141 14.30 -11.31 12.63
N TYR A 142 14.00 -10.44 11.66
CA TYR A 142 14.33 -10.67 10.27
C TYR A 142 15.53 -9.83 9.82
N TRP A 143 16.44 -10.44 9.08
CA TRP A 143 17.24 -9.68 8.13
C TRP A 143 16.30 -9.23 7.02
N TYR A 144 16.26 -7.93 6.71
CA TYR A 144 15.29 -7.35 5.78
C TYR A 144 16.00 -6.50 4.73
N LEU A 145 15.68 -6.77 3.46
CA LEU A 145 16.10 -5.99 2.32
C LEU A 145 14.87 -5.52 1.56
N GLN A 146 14.83 -4.23 1.23
CA GLN A 146 13.78 -3.62 0.42
C GLN A 146 14.38 -2.82 -0.74
N TYR A 147 13.80 -3.00 -1.91
CA TYR A 147 14.01 -2.16 -3.08
C TYR A 147 12.68 -1.52 -3.48
N PHE A 148 12.68 -0.21 -3.71
CA PHE A 148 11.51 0.53 -4.17
C PHE A 148 11.91 1.37 -5.40
N ASN A 149 11.08 1.34 -6.44
CA ASN A 149 11.24 2.18 -7.63
C ASN A 149 9.90 2.67 -8.16
#